data_AF-A0A178ZXC1-F1
#
_entry.id   AF-A0A178ZXC1-F1
#
_cell.length_a   1.000
_cell.length_b   1.000
_cell.length_c   1.000
_cell.angle_alpha   90.00
_cell.angle_beta   90.00
_cell.angle_gamma   90.00
#
_symmetry.space_group_name_H-M   'P 1'
#
loop_
_entity.id
_entity.type
_entity.pdbx_description
1 polymer ?
#
loop_
_entity_poly.entity_id
_entity_poly.type
_entity_poly.pdbx_seq_one_letter_code
_entity_poly.pdbx_strand_id
1 'polypeptide(L)'
;MKLQDLLWLGIVLFPAPLAAAETSEILAIMRGLPRDESGKGFIHLGDDGVLRSFDGDLKVVAYQPLTPDQITAYIDRTNEERRPHLREVFEGVDGRDVVDEEQLTNPAPGLLPAFKPGSLPEVEKPTRRNERRHSASGGDLGKRVPCNQILCTNDIQCQDSFCFGCEVADFAWLGACF
;
A
#
# COMPACT_ATOMS: atom_id res chain seq x y z
N MET A 1 19.58 63.01 -13.37
CA MET A 1 19.59 61.75 -14.15
C MET A 1 19.97 60.63 -13.21
N LYS A 2 19.02 59.75 -12.86
CA LYS A 2 19.23 58.57 -12.00
C LYS A 2 19.25 57.35 -12.91
N LEU A 3 20.37 56.65 -12.97
CA LEU A 3 20.50 55.36 -13.63
C LEU A 3 20.23 54.30 -12.56
N GLN A 4 19.15 53.52 -12.74
CA GLN A 4 18.70 52.52 -11.79
C GLN A 4 19.39 51.19 -12.13
N ASP A 5 20.06 50.62 -11.14
CA ASP A 5 20.74 49.33 -11.23
C ASP A 5 19.73 48.18 -11.37
N LEU A 6 19.93 47.40 -12.42
CA LEU A 6 19.21 46.16 -12.71
C LEU A 6 19.69 45.04 -11.78
N LEU A 7 18.87 44.68 -10.78
CA LEU A 7 19.01 43.43 -10.04
C LEU A 7 18.33 42.30 -10.81
N TRP A 8 19.15 41.42 -11.39
CA TRP A 8 18.74 40.12 -11.93
C TRP A 8 18.21 39.23 -10.79
N LEU A 9 16.88 39.14 -10.65
CA LEU A 9 16.23 38.07 -9.89
C LEU A 9 16.24 36.81 -10.76
N GLY A 10 17.31 36.02 -10.66
CA GLY A 10 17.33 34.66 -11.17
C GLY A 10 16.32 33.81 -10.39
N ILE A 11 15.17 33.52 -11.01
CA ILE A 11 14.22 32.55 -10.49
C ILE A 11 14.83 31.18 -10.70
N VAL A 12 15.35 30.57 -9.63
CA VAL A 12 15.72 29.16 -9.62
C VAL A 12 14.41 28.36 -9.54
N LEU A 13 13.92 27.85 -10.67
CA LEU A 13 12.91 26.80 -10.66
C LEU A 13 13.58 25.53 -10.12
N PHE A 14 13.28 25.19 -8.87
CA PHE A 14 13.52 23.83 -8.39
C PHE A 14 12.49 22.93 -9.06
N PRO A 15 12.88 21.99 -9.94
CA PRO A 15 11.95 21.01 -10.44
C PRO A 15 11.41 20.22 -9.24
N ALA A 16 10.09 20.13 -9.13
CA ALA A 16 9.47 19.28 -8.14
C ALA A 16 10.03 17.85 -8.31
N PRO A 17 10.37 17.14 -7.21
CA PRO A 17 10.90 15.79 -7.33
C PRO A 17 9.84 14.88 -7.95
N LEU A 18 10.19 14.27 -9.08
CA LEU A 18 9.35 13.32 -9.84
C LEU A 18 8.73 12.25 -8.92
N ALA A 19 9.49 11.78 -7.93
CA ALA A 19 9.04 10.79 -6.93
C ALA A 19 7.76 11.17 -6.16
N ALA A 20 7.53 12.46 -5.88
CA ALA A 20 6.33 12.89 -5.17
C ALA A 20 5.07 12.81 -6.04
N ALA A 21 5.20 13.06 -7.34
CA ALA A 21 4.10 12.93 -8.30
C ALA A 21 3.72 11.45 -8.48
N GLU A 22 4.70 10.57 -8.71
CA GLU A 22 4.50 9.13 -8.87
C GLU A 22 3.85 8.48 -7.62
N THR A 23 4.28 8.87 -6.41
CA THR A 23 3.70 8.36 -5.16
C THR A 23 2.23 8.74 -4.98
N SER A 24 1.83 9.90 -5.50
CA SER A 24 0.44 10.36 -5.47
C SER A 24 -0.44 9.65 -6.50
N GLU A 25 0.14 9.31 -7.66
CA GLU A 25 -0.54 8.57 -8.72
C GLU A 25 -0.86 7.14 -8.27
N ILE A 26 0.12 6.41 -7.73
CA ILE A 26 -0.12 5.04 -7.27
C ILE A 26 -1.17 4.98 -6.15
N LEU A 27 -1.21 5.98 -5.26
CA LEU A 27 -2.29 6.10 -4.27
C LEU A 27 -3.66 6.30 -4.91
N ALA A 28 -3.73 7.11 -5.96
CA ALA A 28 -4.98 7.34 -6.68
C ALA A 28 -5.45 6.05 -7.37
N ILE A 29 -4.53 5.26 -7.96
CA ILE A 29 -4.82 3.94 -8.52
C ILE A 29 -5.37 3.00 -7.44
N MET A 30 -4.65 2.85 -6.34
CA MET A 30 -5.06 1.94 -5.25
C MET A 30 -6.41 2.33 -4.64
N ARG A 31 -6.68 3.63 -4.48
CA ARG A 31 -7.96 4.13 -3.95
C ARG A 31 -9.10 4.10 -4.97
N GLY A 32 -8.78 4.18 -6.26
CA GLY A 32 -9.74 4.16 -7.35
C GLY A 32 -10.11 2.74 -7.80
N LEU A 33 -9.33 1.73 -7.42
CA LEU A 33 -9.60 0.35 -7.79
C LEU A 33 -10.87 -0.16 -7.08
N PRO A 34 -11.88 -0.68 -7.81
CA PRO A 34 -13.10 -1.21 -7.20
C PRO A 34 -12.83 -2.23 -6.09
N ARG A 35 -13.59 -2.14 -5.00
CA ARG A 35 -13.41 -2.94 -3.78
C ARG A 35 -14.58 -3.88 -3.56
N ASP A 36 -14.36 -4.92 -2.77
CA ASP A 36 -15.45 -5.74 -2.24
C ASP A 36 -16.33 -4.90 -1.30
N GLU A 37 -17.62 -4.81 -1.62
CA GLU A 37 -18.60 -4.05 -0.83
C GLU A 37 -18.74 -4.56 0.60
N SER A 38 -18.41 -5.83 0.86
CA SER A 38 -18.47 -6.40 2.19
C SER A 38 -17.30 -5.95 3.09
N GLY A 39 -16.26 -5.34 2.52
CA GLY A 39 -15.04 -4.92 3.22
C GLY A 39 -14.14 -6.08 3.67
N LYS A 40 -14.46 -7.32 3.27
CA LYS A 40 -13.66 -8.51 3.59
C LYS A 40 -12.53 -8.73 2.59
N GLY A 41 -12.54 -7.98 1.49
CA GLY A 41 -11.49 -7.93 0.49
C GLY A 41 -10.22 -7.19 0.91
N PHE A 42 -9.25 -7.16 -0.01
CA PHE A 42 -7.96 -6.49 0.10
C PHE A 42 -7.41 -6.19 -1.32
N ILE A 43 -6.37 -5.35 -1.45
CA ILE A 43 -5.61 -5.26 -2.72
C ILE A 43 -4.31 -6.03 -2.59
N HIS A 44 -3.84 -6.59 -3.69
CA HIS A 44 -2.59 -7.34 -3.75
C HIS A 44 -1.84 -7.04 -5.04
N LEU A 45 -0.58 -6.64 -4.90
CA LEU A 45 0.37 -6.58 -6.01
C LEU A 45 1.06 -7.95 -6.11
N GLY A 46 0.65 -8.74 -7.12
CA GLY A 46 1.29 -10.01 -7.42
C GLY A 46 2.63 -9.82 -8.15
N ASP A 47 3.50 -10.84 -8.09
CA ASP A 47 4.86 -10.80 -8.67
C ASP A 47 4.87 -10.63 -10.19
N ASP A 48 3.71 -10.75 -10.84
CA ASP A 48 3.48 -10.45 -12.24
C ASP A 48 3.24 -8.96 -12.51
N GLY A 49 3.33 -8.08 -11.50
CA GLY A 49 3.20 -6.63 -11.63
C GLY A 49 1.76 -6.13 -11.74
N VAL A 50 0.77 -6.99 -11.52
CA VAL A 50 -0.65 -6.63 -11.60
C VAL A 50 -1.21 -6.41 -10.20
N LEU A 51 -1.74 -5.21 -9.97
CA LEU A 51 -2.49 -4.87 -8.77
C LEU A 51 -3.91 -5.41 -8.88
N ARG A 52 -4.28 -6.37 -8.03
CA ARG A 52 -5.60 -6.99 -8.01
C ARG A 52 -6.35 -6.60 -6.75
N SER A 53 -7.65 -6.34 -6.89
CA SER A 53 -8.59 -6.24 -5.79
C SER A 53 -9.27 -7.59 -5.63
N PHE A 54 -9.21 -8.16 -4.44
CA PHE A 54 -9.84 -9.44 -4.12
C PHE A 54 -11.03 -9.26 -3.19
N ASP A 55 -12.04 -10.12 -3.30
CA ASP A 55 -13.08 -10.28 -2.28
C ASP A 55 -12.62 -11.20 -1.12
N GLY A 56 -13.52 -11.41 -0.15
CA GLY A 56 -13.25 -12.31 0.99
C GLY A 56 -13.06 -13.79 0.64
N ASP A 57 -13.40 -14.21 -0.59
CA ASP A 57 -13.28 -15.58 -1.10
C ASP A 57 -12.09 -15.73 -2.08
N LEU A 58 -11.17 -14.75 -2.12
CA LEU A 58 -10.03 -14.70 -3.04
C LEU A 58 -10.42 -14.66 -4.53
N LYS A 59 -11.59 -14.10 -4.87
CA LYS A 59 -11.94 -13.80 -6.26
C LYS A 59 -11.52 -12.40 -6.62
N VAL A 60 -10.95 -12.23 -7.82
CA VAL A 60 -10.60 -10.92 -8.34
C VAL A 60 -11.87 -10.15 -8.69
N VAL A 61 -12.05 -8.97 -8.10
CA VAL A 61 -13.17 -8.06 -8.40
C VAL A 61 -12.76 -6.94 -9.37
N ALA A 62 -11.48 -6.59 -9.39
CA ALA A 62 -10.89 -5.63 -10.32
C ALA A 62 -9.37 -5.82 -10.38
N TYR A 63 -8.74 -5.34 -11.45
CA TYR A 63 -7.29 -5.37 -11.60
C TYR A 63 -6.78 -4.14 -12.35
N GLN A 64 -5.52 -3.81 -12.12
CA GLN A 64 -4.77 -2.78 -12.82
C GLN A 64 -3.33 -3.27 -13.05
N PRO A 65 -2.94 -3.53 -14.30
CA PRO A 65 -1.54 -3.74 -14.65
C PRO A 65 -0.75 -2.46 -14.37
N LEU A 66 0.37 -2.57 -13.64
CA LEU A 66 1.21 -1.42 -13.29
C LEU A 66 2.45 -1.35 -14.19
N THR A 67 2.92 -0.13 -14.45
CA THR A 67 4.22 0.10 -15.07
C THR A 67 5.37 -0.16 -14.07
N PRO A 68 6.62 -0.35 -14.54
CA PRO A 68 7.78 -0.45 -13.65
C PRO A 68 7.97 0.78 -12.72
N ASP A 69 7.65 1.97 -13.23
CA ASP A 69 7.70 3.21 -12.44
C ASP A 69 6.61 3.23 -11.35
N GLN A 70 5.39 2.80 -11.68
CA GLN A 70 4.30 2.67 -10.71
C GLN A 70 4.58 1.58 -9.66
N ILE A 71 5.22 0.47 -10.05
CA ILE A 71 5.68 -0.57 -9.11
C ILE A 71 6.76 -0.01 -8.18
N THR A 72 7.72 0.76 -8.71
CA THR A 72 8.74 1.43 -7.90
C THR A 72 8.11 2.39 -6.91
N ALA A 73 7.15 3.21 -7.35
CA ALA A 73 6.41 4.13 -6.49
C ALA A 73 5.53 3.42 -5.45
N TYR A 74 4.99 2.25 -5.80
CA TYR A 74 4.31 1.37 -4.84
C TYR A 74 5.30 0.93 -3.76
N ILE A 75 6.45 0.36 -4.14
CA ILE A 75 7.46 -0.14 -3.18
C ILE A 75 7.95 0.97 -2.25
N ASP A 76 8.20 2.17 -2.78
CA ASP A 76 8.69 3.32 -2.00
C ASP A 76 7.75 3.76 -0.87
N ARG A 77 6.45 3.43 -0.97
CA ARG A 77 5.44 3.72 0.08
C ARG A 77 5.45 2.73 1.23
N THR A 78 5.88 1.51 0.94
CA THR A 78 5.83 0.41 1.90
C THR A 78 6.82 0.65 3.04
N ASN A 79 6.70 -0.14 4.11
CA ASN A 79 7.65 -0.10 5.22
C ASN A 79 9.08 -0.30 4.69
N GLU A 80 10.02 0.52 5.16
CA GLU A 80 11.43 0.50 4.76
C GLU A 80 12.06 -0.88 4.83
N GLU A 81 11.66 -1.69 5.82
CA GLU A 81 12.12 -3.07 6.02
C GLU A 81 11.74 -4.01 4.87
N ARG A 82 10.63 -3.74 4.17
CA ARG A 82 10.15 -4.58 3.05
C ARG A 82 10.74 -4.18 1.71
N ARG A 83 11.17 -2.92 1.56
CA ARG A 83 11.57 -2.36 0.25
C ARG A 83 12.69 -3.15 -0.43
N PRO A 84 13.79 -3.56 0.25
CA PRO A 84 14.87 -4.29 -0.41
C PRO A 84 14.38 -5.58 -1.07
N HIS A 85 13.58 -6.37 -0.34
CA HIS A 85 12.99 -7.62 -0.83
C HIS A 85 12.06 -7.36 -2.02
N LEU A 86 11.14 -6.40 -1.90
CA LEU A 86 10.22 -6.11 -2.99
C LEU A 86 10.95 -5.60 -4.24
N ARG A 87 12.03 -4.83 -4.10
CA ARG A 87 12.82 -4.41 -5.27
C ARG A 87 13.47 -5.58 -6.01
N GLU A 88 13.88 -6.62 -5.28
CA GLU A 88 14.43 -7.85 -5.87
C GLU A 88 13.33 -8.64 -6.59
N VAL A 89 12.19 -8.86 -5.92
CA VAL A 89 11.04 -9.58 -6.50
C VAL A 89 10.55 -8.92 -7.79
N PHE A 90 10.48 -7.59 -7.81
CA PHE A 90 9.92 -6.83 -8.93
C PHE A 90 10.97 -6.35 -9.94
N GLU A 91 12.21 -6.83 -9.88
CA GLU A 91 13.24 -6.43 -10.84
C GLU A 91 12.86 -6.85 -12.27
N GLY A 92 12.73 -5.88 -13.17
CA GLY A 92 12.39 -6.11 -14.57
C GLY A 92 10.93 -6.50 -14.83
N VAL A 93 10.06 -6.42 -13.82
CA VAL A 93 8.63 -6.73 -13.95
C VAL A 93 7.87 -5.54 -14.54
N ASP A 94 7.09 -5.79 -15.60
CA ASP A 94 6.11 -4.86 -16.16
C ASP A 94 4.75 -5.55 -16.20
N GLY A 95 3.80 -5.09 -15.39
CA GLY A 95 2.48 -5.71 -15.30
C GLY A 95 1.70 -5.66 -16.63
N ARG A 96 2.04 -4.71 -17.50
CA ARG A 96 1.37 -4.55 -18.81
C ARG A 96 1.68 -5.67 -19.79
N ASP A 97 2.70 -6.48 -19.52
CA ASP A 97 3.00 -7.68 -20.29
C ASP A 97 2.00 -8.82 -19.99
N VAL A 98 1.24 -8.72 -18.90
CA VAL A 98 0.14 -9.65 -18.56
C VAL A 98 -1.12 -9.26 -19.32
N VAL A 99 -1.29 -9.83 -20.50
CA VAL A 99 -2.42 -9.55 -21.40
C VAL A 99 -3.51 -10.62 -21.39
N ASP A 100 -3.26 -11.77 -20.77
CA ASP A 100 -4.20 -12.88 -20.72
C ASP A 100 -5.29 -12.63 -19.66
N GLU A 101 -6.55 -12.56 -20.10
CA GLU A 101 -7.68 -12.27 -19.20
C GLU A 101 -7.89 -13.35 -18.13
N GLU A 102 -7.58 -14.61 -18.44
CA GLU A 102 -7.70 -15.69 -17.47
C GLU A 102 -6.67 -15.50 -16.34
N GLN A 103 -5.41 -15.16 -16.65
CA GLN A 103 -4.40 -14.84 -15.65
C GLN A 103 -4.74 -13.56 -14.85
N LEU A 104 -5.36 -12.55 -15.49
CA LEU A 104 -5.76 -11.31 -14.82
C LEU A 104 -6.85 -11.56 -13.77
N THR A 105 -7.82 -12.42 -14.08
CA THR A 105 -9.00 -12.71 -13.23
C THR A 105 -8.87 -13.95 -12.34
N ASN A 106 -8.02 -14.90 -12.74
CA ASN A 106 -7.74 -16.17 -12.06
C ASN A 106 -6.22 -16.39 -11.99
N PRO A 107 -5.49 -15.59 -11.19
CA PRO A 107 -4.05 -15.71 -11.08
C PRO A 107 -3.62 -17.09 -10.56
N ALA A 108 -2.48 -17.56 -11.05
CA ALA A 108 -1.90 -18.83 -10.60
C ALA A 108 -1.66 -18.80 -9.08
N PRO A 109 -1.68 -19.96 -8.38
CA PRO A 109 -1.52 -19.99 -6.93
C PRO A 109 -0.24 -19.34 -6.39
N GLY A 110 0.84 -19.30 -7.18
CA GLY A 110 2.08 -18.62 -6.83
C GLY A 110 1.99 -17.08 -6.85
N LEU A 111 0.96 -16.52 -7.48
CA LEU A 111 0.67 -15.09 -7.56
C LEU A 111 -0.41 -14.66 -6.54
N LEU A 112 -0.78 -15.53 -5.60
CA LEU A 112 -1.70 -15.23 -4.51
C LEU A 112 -0.92 -14.91 -3.22
N PRO A 113 -1.47 -14.09 -2.31
CA PRO A 113 -0.87 -13.91 -1.00
C PRO A 113 -0.85 -15.22 -0.20
N ALA A 114 0.06 -15.32 0.77
CA ALA A 114 0.24 -16.54 1.56
C ALA A 114 -0.89 -16.78 2.58
N PHE A 115 -1.68 -15.75 2.90
CA PHE A 115 -2.70 -15.81 3.95
C PHE A 115 -4.11 -16.04 3.40
N LYS A 116 -4.99 -16.57 4.27
CA LYS A 116 -6.43 -16.63 4.00
C LYS A 116 -7.11 -15.36 4.53
N PRO A 117 -7.96 -14.69 3.73
CA PRO A 117 -8.68 -13.51 4.19
C PRO A 117 -9.47 -13.79 5.47
N GLY A 118 -9.40 -12.88 6.43
CA GLY A 118 -10.12 -13.00 7.71
C GLY A 118 -9.50 -13.94 8.75
N SER A 119 -8.40 -14.64 8.44
CA SER A 119 -7.60 -15.34 9.45
C SER A 119 -6.38 -14.49 9.82
N LEU A 120 -6.54 -13.56 10.77
CA LEU A 120 -5.36 -13.08 11.48
C LEU A 120 -4.72 -14.27 12.21
N PRO A 121 -3.38 -14.40 12.27
CA PRO A 121 -2.78 -15.21 13.31
C PRO A 121 -3.29 -14.68 14.66
N GLU A 122 -3.75 -15.57 15.53
CA GLU A 122 -4.23 -15.20 16.86
C GLU A 122 -3.07 -14.52 17.61
N VAL A 123 -3.05 -13.19 17.59
CA VAL A 123 -2.14 -12.42 18.43
C VAL A 123 -2.61 -12.68 19.86
N GLU A 124 -1.78 -13.37 20.65
CA GLU A 124 -2.06 -13.64 22.06
C GLU A 124 -2.56 -12.35 22.72
N LYS A 125 -3.83 -12.35 23.18
CA LYS A 125 -4.42 -11.19 23.83
C LYS A 125 -3.49 -10.76 24.98
N PRO A 126 -3.10 -9.48 25.06
CA PRO A 126 -2.26 -9.03 26.17
C PRO A 126 -2.99 -9.33 27.47
N THR A 127 -2.36 -10.11 28.35
CA THR A 127 -2.94 -10.43 29.65
C THR A 127 -3.17 -9.14 30.45
N ARG A 128 -4.25 -9.11 31.25
CA ARG A 128 -4.69 -7.97 32.10
C ARG A 128 -3.62 -7.37 33.02
N ARG A 129 -2.45 -7.98 33.13
CA ARG A 129 -1.31 -7.46 33.91
C ARG A 129 -0.67 -6.22 33.26
N ASN A 130 -0.78 -6.06 31.94
CA ASN A 130 -0.22 -4.91 31.21
C ASN A 130 -1.14 -3.69 31.16
N GLU A 131 -2.45 -3.84 31.39
CA GLU A 131 -3.42 -2.73 31.38
C GLU A 131 -3.13 -1.68 32.48
N ARG A 132 -2.56 -2.09 33.62
CA ARG A 132 -2.28 -1.16 34.73
C ARG A 132 -1.07 -0.24 34.50
N ARG A 133 -0.24 -0.47 33.48
CA ARG A 133 0.86 0.45 33.12
C ARG A 133 0.44 1.51 32.11
N HIS A 134 -0.69 1.35 31.43
CA HIS A 134 -1.17 2.29 30.42
C HIS A 134 -2.27 3.24 30.92
N SER A 135 -2.89 2.99 32.08
CA SER A 135 -3.92 3.89 32.64
C SER A 135 -3.38 5.05 33.49
N ALA A 136 -2.10 5.38 33.39
CA ALA A 136 -1.50 6.51 34.08
C ALA A 136 -0.88 7.53 33.11
N SER A 137 -1.66 8.03 32.15
CA SER A 137 -1.40 9.34 31.55
C SER A 137 -2.70 9.95 31.05
N GLY A 138 -3.32 10.78 31.88
CA GLY A 138 -4.26 11.78 31.39
C GLY A 138 -3.52 12.73 30.44
N GLY A 139 -4.08 12.92 29.24
CA GLY A 139 -3.70 13.98 28.32
C GLY A 139 -2.49 13.68 27.44
N ASP A 140 -2.65 12.83 26.42
CA ASP A 140 -1.92 12.99 25.16
C ASP A 140 -2.90 12.65 24.04
N LEU A 141 -3.08 13.56 23.09
CA LEU A 141 -3.77 13.26 21.83
C LEU A 141 -2.83 12.34 21.05
N GLY A 142 -2.86 11.05 21.41
CA GLY A 142 -1.85 10.06 21.08
C GLY A 142 -1.46 10.10 19.60
N LYS A 143 -0.16 10.11 19.33
CA LYS A 143 0.40 9.99 17.97
C LYS A 143 -0.39 8.95 17.18
N ARG A 144 -1.04 9.38 16.09
CA ARG A 144 -1.67 8.46 15.15
C ARG A 144 -0.58 7.54 14.60
N VAL A 145 -0.77 6.23 14.74
CA VAL A 145 0.08 5.23 14.10
C VAL A 145 -0.10 5.37 12.59
N PRO A 146 0.98 5.49 11.80
CA PRO A 146 0.88 5.51 10.34
C PRO A 146 0.20 4.25 9.81
N CYS A 147 -0.67 4.38 8.80
CA CYS A 147 -1.43 3.25 8.26
C CYS A 147 -0.53 2.07 7.85
N ASN A 148 0.62 2.36 7.22
CA ASN A 148 1.57 1.35 6.77
C ASN A 148 2.29 0.57 7.90
N GLN A 149 1.98 0.88 9.17
CA GLN A 149 2.43 0.13 10.35
C GLN A 149 1.32 -0.72 10.99
N ILE A 150 0.10 -0.65 10.46
CA ILE A 150 -1.06 -1.42 10.95
C ILE A 150 -1.20 -2.65 10.06
N LEU A 151 -1.09 -3.84 10.65
CA LEU A 151 -1.21 -5.11 9.93
C LEU A 151 -2.68 -5.43 9.64
N CYS A 152 -2.94 -6.06 8.50
CA CYS A 152 -4.29 -6.37 8.06
C CYS A 152 -4.37 -7.68 7.27
N THR A 153 -5.59 -8.18 7.15
CA THR A 153 -6.00 -9.31 6.27
C THR A 153 -7.24 -8.97 5.44
N ASN A 154 -7.86 -7.81 5.69
CA ASN A 154 -8.99 -7.27 4.95
C ASN A 154 -9.16 -5.77 5.22
N ASP A 155 -10.00 -5.11 4.42
CA ASP A 155 -10.26 -3.67 4.49
C ASP A 155 -10.89 -3.21 5.80
N ILE A 156 -11.80 -3.99 6.39
CA ILE A 156 -12.48 -3.63 7.65
C ILE A 156 -11.46 -3.27 8.75
N GLN A 157 -10.40 -4.08 8.89
CA GLN A 157 -9.36 -3.85 9.92
C GLN A 157 -8.66 -2.49 9.76
N CYS A 158 -8.49 -2.04 8.52
CA CYS A 158 -7.88 -0.75 8.21
C CYS A 158 -8.86 0.41 8.39
N GLN A 159 -10.12 0.21 7.99
CA GLN A 159 -11.17 1.21 8.13
C GLN A 159 -11.48 1.51 9.60
N ASP A 160 -11.46 0.50 10.48
CA ASP A 160 -11.57 0.68 11.94
C ASP A 160 -10.44 1.56 12.53
N SER A 161 -9.31 1.64 11.83
CA SER A 161 -8.16 2.48 12.18
C SER A 161 -8.09 3.78 11.39
N PHE A 162 -9.15 4.16 10.68
CA PHE A 162 -9.24 5.34 9.82
C PHE A 162 -8.24 5.36 8.64
N CYS A 163 -7.83 4.18 8.18
CA CYS A 163 -7.08 3.97 6.93
C CYS A 163 -8.04 3.56 5.80
N PHE A 164 -7.56 3.60 4.55
CA PHE A 164 -8.41 3.35 3.38
C PHE A 164 -8.73 1.87 3.18
N GLY A 165 -7.70 1.02 3.24
CA GLY A 165 -7.84 -0.40 2.97
C GLY A 165 -6.58 -1.18 3.26
N CYS A 166 -6.65 -2.49 3.04
CA CYS A 166 -5.57 -3.43 3.23
C CYS A 166 -4.84 -3.69 1.92
N GLU A 167 -3.52 -3.48 1.92
CA GLU A 167 -2.62 -3.81 0.81
C GLU A 167 -1.67 -4.96 1.15
N VAL A 168 -1.38 -5.76 0.14
CA VAL A 168 -0.45 -6.88 0.21
C VAL A 168 0.43 -6.80 -1.04
N ALA A 169 1.68 -7.24 -0.93
CA ALA A 169 2.54 -7.42 -2.09
C ALA A 169 3.32 -8.71 -1.91
N ASP A 170 3.58 -9.40 -3.03
CA ASP A 170 4.30 -10.68 -3.06
C ASP A 170 3.59 -11.76 -2.20
N PHE A 171 4.25 -12.88 -1.94
CA PHE A 171 3.87 -13.96 -1.05
C PHE A 171 3.98 -13.56 0.44
N ALA A 172 3.26 -12.52 0.84
CA ALA A 172 3.21 -12.07 2.23
C ALA A 172 2.11 -12.78 3.04
N TRP A 173 2.40 -13.04 4.33
CA TRP A 173 1.47 -13.66 5.28
C TRP A 173 0.51 -12.67 5.95
N LEU A 174 0.76 -11.37 5.81
CA LEU A 174 -0.09 -10.29 6.28
C LEU A 174 0.07 -9.08 5.35
N GLY A 175 -0.98 -8.29 5.23
CA GLY A 175 -0.95 -6.98 4.59
C GLY A 175 -0.59 -5.86 5.57
N ALA A 176 -0.54 -4.64 5.03
CA ALA A 176 -0.49 -3.40 5.80
C ALA A 176 -1.62 -2.47 5.35
N CYS A 177 -2.06 -1.57 6.23
CA CYS A 177 -3.04 -0.56 5.85
C CYS A 177 -2.40 0.60 5.07
N PHE A 178 -3.17 1.29 4.23
CA PHE A 178 -2.73 2.48 3.49
C PHE A 178 -3.76 3.61 3.45
#